data_AF-A0A0M3IKI9-F1
#
_entry.id   AF-A0A0M3IKI9-F1
#
_cell.length_a   1.000
_cell.length_b   1.000
_cell.length_c   1.000
_cell.angle_alpha   90.00
_cell.angle_beta   90.00
_cell.angle_gamma   90.00
#
_symmetry.space_group_name_H-M   'P 1'
#
loop_
_entity.id
_entity.type
_entity.pdbx_description
1 polymer ?
#
loop_
_entity_poly.entity_id
_entity_poly.type
_entity_poly.pdbx_seq_one_letter_code
_entity_poly.pdbx_strand_id
1 'polypeptide(L)'
;MKHSKGLRKSRGWNIRCLREEENDVAIMNALDQLKLHLERLKRVQQESNDFILAISDAPCGNFTHSSKVEEQEEQPQCSNSNSATTRILFQTKCIICFNDPAIDPVGCLQCKQLIGCRRCLLQWRYCTDADSVLSRMDPTADMAGDNRRRCPLCRAEWPGDPEVVDWSDFAVAPGARTS
;
A
#
# COMPACT_ATOMS: atom_id res chain seq x y z
N MET A 1 -46.37 24.75 -72.43
CA MET A 1 -45.99 23.43 -71.87
C MET A 1 -44.87 22.85 -72.74
N LYS A 2 -43.66 22.68 -72.19
CA LYS A 2 -42.59 21.77 -72.64
C LYS A 2 -41.45 21.89 -71.61
N HIS A 3 -41.48 21.01 -70.60
CA HIS A 3 -40.40 20.83 -69.64
C HIS A 3 -39.44 19.77 -70.19
N SER A 4 -38.17 20.12 -70.39
CA SER A 4 -37.10 19.16 -70.64
C SER A 4 -36.06 19.31 -69.54
N LYS A 5 -36.12 18.41 -68.55
CA LYS A 5 -35.17 18.30 -67.45
C LYS A 5 -33.90 17.60 -67.96
N GLY A 6 -32.76 18.28 -67.88
CA GLY A 6 -31.45 17.71 -68.17
C GLY A 6 -30.98 16.76 -67.07
N LEU A 7 -30.72 15.51 -67.44
CA LEU A 7 -30.10 14.47 -66.61
C LEU A 7 -28.68 14.90 -66.20
N ARG A 8 -28.42 15.01 -64.90
CA ARG A 8 -27.06 15.06 -64.35
C ARG A 8 -26.48 13.65 -64.33
N LYS A 9 -25.40 13.42 -65.10
CA LYS A 9 -24.65 12.16 -65.11
C LYS A 9 -23.94 11.95 -63.77
N SER A 10 -24.26 10.84 -63.11
CA SER A 10 -23.62 10.32 -61.91
C SER A 10 -22.15 9.97 -62.18
N ARG A 11 -21.24 10.57 -61.41
CA ARG A 11 -19.87 10.08 -61.20
C ARG A 11 -19.65 10.07 -59.70
N GLY A 12 -19.51 8.89 -59.10
CA GLY A 12 -19.15 8.84 -57.68
C GLY A 12 -19.46 7.55 -56.95
N TRP A 13 -19.10 6.39 -57.51
CA TRP A 13 -19.19 5.12 -56.77
C TRP A 13 -18.02 4.23 -57.16
N ASN A 14 -16.79 4.51 -56.69
CA ASN A 14 -15.73 3.49 -56.61
C ASN A 14 -14.48 3.86 -55.78
N ILE A 15 -14.61 4.44 -54.59
CA ILE A 15 -13.46 4.67 -53.68
C ILE A 15 -13.71 4.13 -52.26
N ARG A 16 -14.93 3.66 -51.93
CA ARG A 16 -15.24 3.20 -50.57
C ARG A 16 -14.75 1.80 -50.23
N CYS A 17 -14.54 0.91 -51.21
CA CYS A 17 -14.20 -0.50 -50.92
C CYS A 17 -12.72 -0.74 -50.63
N LEU A 18 -11.79 0.12 -51.08
CA LEU A 18 -10.35 -0.08 -50.83
C LEU A 18 -9.89 0.37 -49.43
N ARG A 19 -10.71 1.14 -48.70
CA ARG A 19 -10.35 1.66 -47.37
C ARG A 19 -10.78 0.73 -46.22
N GLU A 20 -11.56 -0.30 -46.52
CA GLU A 20 -12.02 -1.27 -45.53
C GLU A 20 -10.94 -2.34 -45.27
N GLU A 21 -10.25 -2.81 -46.31
CA GLU A 21 -9.20 -3.83 -46.17
C GLU A 21 -7.96 -3.34 -45.39
N GLU A 22 -7.54 -2.08 -45.58
CA GLU A 22 -6.42 -1.50 -44.81
C GLU A 22 -6.75 -1.36 -43.31
N ASN A 23 -8.02 -1.10 -42.99
CA ASN A 23 -8.47 -1.00 -41.60
C ASN A 23 -8.48 -2.37 -40.93
N ASP A 24 -8.88 -3.43 -41.62
CA ASP A 24 -8.93 -4.79 -41.06
C ASP A 24 -7.53 -5.31 -40.70
N VAL A 25 -6.53 -5.03 -41.54
CA VAL A 25 -5.12 -5.38 -41.24
C VAL A 25 -4.60 -4.60 -40.03
N ALA A 26 -4.93 -3.31 -39.92
CA ALA A 26 -4.55 -2.50 -38.78
C ALA A 26 -5.21 -2.99 -37.47
N ILE A 27 -6.49 -3.39 -37.54
CA ILE A 27 -7.23 -3.96 -36.41
C ILE A 27 -6.60 -5.28 -35.97
N MET A 28 -6.28 -6.18 -36.90
CA MET A 28 -5.66 -7.47 -36.59
C MET A 28 -4.28 -7.29 -35.93
N ASN A 29 -3.44 -6.38 -36.44
CA ASN A 29 -2.15 -6.06 -35.82
C ASN A 29 -2.31 -5.50 -34.41
N ALA A 30 -3.27 -4.58 -34.20
CA ALA A 30 -3.55 -4.03 -32.87
C ALA A 30 -4.02 -5.12 -31.88
N LEU A 31 -4.84 -6.06 -32.33
CA LEU A 31 -5.28 -7.19 -31.51
C LEU A 31 -4.12 -8.11 -31.12
N ASP A 32 -3.19 -8.38 -32.04
CA ASP A 32 -2.02 -9.19 -31.74
C ASP A 32 -1.04 -8.50 -30.79
N GLN A 33 -0.87 -7.17 -30.91
CA GLN A 33 -0.12 -6.39 -29.93
C GLN A 33 -0.75 -6.43 -28.53
N LEU A 34 -2.08 -6.32 -28.45
CA LEU A 34 -2.81 -6.41 -27.18
C LEU A 34 -2.67 -7.80 -26.53
N LYS A 35 -2.76 -8.88 -27.33
CA LYS A 35 -2.50 -10.24 -26.84
C LYS A 35 -1.09 -10.38 -26.27
N LEU A 36 -0.08 -9.88 -26.98
CA LEU A 36 1.31 -9.91 -26.51
C LEU A 36 1.48 -9.14 -25.19
N HIS A 37 0.86 -7.97 -25.07
CA HIS A 37 0.88 -7.20 -23.83
C HIS A 37 0.22 -7.94 -22.66
N LEU A 38 -0.92 -8.58 -22.92
CA LEU A 38 -1.63 -9.37 -21.91
C LEU A 38 -0.80 -10.56 -21.43
N GLU A 39 -0.09 -11.26 -22.32
CA GLU A 39 0.83 -12.33 -21.95
C GLU A 39 2.04 -11.83 -21.14
N ARG A 40 2.56 -10.64 -21.46
CA ARG A 40 3.64 -10.02 -20.66
C ARG A 40 3.17 -9.70 -19.24
N LEU A 41 1.97 -9.13 -19.09
CA LEU A 41 1.40 -8.83 -17.77
C LEU A 41 1.19 -10.11 -16.95
N LYS A 42 0.68 -11.18 -17.57
CA LYS A 42 0.54 -12.49 -16.91
C LYS A 42 1.87 -13.05 -16.39
N ARG A 43 2.96 -12.90 -17.15
CA ARG A 43 4.30 -13.31 -16.70
C ARG A 43 4.78 -12.51 -15.50
N VAL A 44 4.66 -11.18 -15.54
CA VAL A 44 5.05 -10.31 -14.41
C VAL A 44 4.23 -10.65 -13.16
N GLN A 45 2.93 -10.91 -13.31
CA GLN A 45 2.09 -11.33 -12.20
C GLN A 45 2.51 -12.70 -11.64
N GLN A 46 2.83 -13.66 -12.50
CA GLN A 46 3.33 -14.98 -12.06
C GLN A 46 4.66 -14.86 -11.32
N GLU A 47 5.61 -14.08 -11.84
CA GLU A 47 6.90 -13.82 -11.18
C GLU A 47 6.71 -13.18 -9.80
N SER A 48 5.74 -12.27 -9.66
CA SER A 48 5.41 -11.67 -8.36
C SER A 48 4.83 -12.67 -7.37
N ASN A 49 4.00 -13.61 -7.84
CA ASN A 49 3.41 -14.66 -7.00
C ASN A 49 4.50 -15.68 -6.56
N ASP A 50 5.38 -16.08 -7.48
CA ASP A 50 6.47 -17.00 -7.19
C ASP A 50 7.46 -16.38 -6.18
N PHE A 51 7.70 -15.07 -6.25
CA PHE A 51 8.51 -14.34 -5.27
C PHE A 51 7.86 -14.35 -3.87
N ILE A 52 6.55 -14.19 -3.77
CA ILE A 52 5.83 -14.26 -2.48
C ILE A 52 5.94 -15.67 -1.88
N LEU A 53 5.77 -16.71 -2.68
CA LEU A 53 5.89 -18.11 -2.23
C LEU A 53 7.32 -18.45 -1.77
N ALA A 54 8.35 -17.91 -2.43
CA ALA A 54 9.74 -18.09 -2.02
C ALA A 54 10.05 -17.46 -0.64
N ILE A 55 9.31 -16.43 -0.23
CA ILE A 55 9.46 -15.81 1.10
C ILE A 55 8.83 -16.68 2.20
N SER A 56 7.74 -17.38 1.91
CA SER A 56 7.05 -18.22 2.90
C SER A 56 7.80 -19.51 3.27
N ASP A 57 8.69 -20.01 2.39
CA ASP A 57 9.45 -21.24 2.61
C ASP A 57 10.84 -21.01 3.24
N ALA A 58 11.23 -19.75 3.50
CA ALA A 58 12.44 -19.48 4.26
C ALA A 58 12.22 -19.96 5.70
N PRO A 59 12.97 -20.98 6.19
CA PRO A 59 12.84 -21.42 7.57
C PRO A 59 13.26 -20.26 8.46
N CYS A 60 12.29 -19.67 9.16
CA CYS A 60 12.57 -18.84 10.32
C CYS A 60 13.43 -19.69 11.25
N GLY A 61 14.73 -19.36 11.30
CA GLY A 61 15.70 -20.07 12.11
C GLY A 61 15.15 -20.18 13.53
N ASN A 62 15.02 -21.42 14.00
CA ASN A 62 14.63 -21.73 15.36
C ASN A 62 15.65 -21.09 16.30
N PHE A 63 15.36 -19.88 16.78
CA PHE A 63 16.04 -19.33 17.92
C PHE A 63 15.49 -20.10 19.13
N THR A 64 16.17 -21.19 19.47
CA THR A 64 15.95 -21.91 20.72
C THR A 64 16.27 -20.96 21.87
N HIS A 65 15.25 -20.27 22.36
CA HIS A 65 15.29 -19.61 23.65
C HIS A 65 15.32 -20.73 24.70
N SER A 66 16.53 -21.13 25.10
CA SER A 66 16.75 -21.92 26.29
C SER A 66 16.45 -21.02 27.50
N SER A 67 15.18 -20.98 27.88
CA SER A 67 14.74 -20.39 29.14
C SER A 67 14.21 -21.51 30.02
N LYS A 68 15.09 -21.92 30.92
CA LYS A 68 14.82 -22.71 32.11
C LYS A 68 13.77 -21.93 32.93
N VAL A 69 12.53 -22.41 32.94
CA VAL A 69 11.46 -21.90 33.79
C VAL A 69 11.61 -22.58 35.14
N GLU A 70 12.09 -21.84 36.14
CA GLU A 70 11.89 -22.17 37.54
C GLU A 70 10.68 -21.36 38.02
N GLU A 71 9.69 -22.11 38.45
CA GLU A 71 8.37 -21.70 38.91
C GLU A 71 8.50 -21.12 40.32
N GLN A 72 8.35 -19.80 40.45
CA GLN A 72 8.04 -19.17 41.73
C GLN A 72 6.94 -18.11 41.51
N GLU A 73 5.78 -18.50 42.01
CA GLU A 73 4.55 -17.74 42.17
C GLU A 73 4.78 -16.60 43.17
N GLU A 74 4.98 -15.37 42.69
CA GLU A 74 4.67 -14.17 43.46
C GLU A 74 4.03 -13.10 42.56
N GLN A 75 2.84 -12.67 42.97
CA GLN A 75 2.12 -11.51 42.44
C GLN A 75 2.99 -10.25 42.50
N PRO A 76 2.69 -9.23 41.68
CA PRO A 76 2.74 -7.89 42.24
C PRO A 76 1.46 -7.10 42.01
N GLN A 77 0.94 -6.67 43.15
CA GLN A 77 -0.06 -5.65 43.36
C GLN A 77 0.34 -4.34 42.66
N CYS A 78 -0.65 -3.72 42.04
CA CYS A 78 -0.60 -2.34 41.57
C CYS A 78 -0.34 -1.38 42.75
N SER A 79 0.90 -0.91 42.87
CA SER A 79 1.26 0.19 43.77
C SER A 79 1.47 1.48 42.95
N ASN A 80 0.62 2.47 43.25
CA ASN A 80 0.80 3.86 42.87
C ASN A 80 2.18 4.34 43.33
N SER A 81 3.03 4.69 42.38
CA SER A 81 4.17 5.58 42.62
C SER A 81 4.26 6.58 41.47
N ASN A 82 4.27 7.85 41.83
CA ASN A 82 4.50 8.96 40.92
C ASN A 82 5.88 8.78 40.26
N SER A 83 5.91 8.21 39.05
CA SER A 83 7.10 8.22 38.20
C SER A 83 6.75 8.84 36.85
N ALA A 84 6.82 10.16 36.80
CA ALA A 84 6.89 10.91 35.56
C ALA A 84 8.23 10.69 34.82
N THR A 85 9.06 9.74 35.27
CA THR A 85 10.46 9.57 34.84
C THR A 85 10.72 8.20 34.17
N THR A 86 9.70 7.34 33.96
CA THR A 86 9.90 5.99 33.37
C THR A 86 9.04 5.69 32.14
N ARG A 87 8.66 6.71 31.34
CA ARG A 87 7.77 6.53 30.17
C ARG A 87 8.37 6.84 28.80
N ILE A 88 9.69 7.01 28.71
CA ILE A 88 10.40 6.94 27.42
C ILE A 88 11.18 5.62 27.42
N LEU A 89 10.45 4.51 27.59
CA LEU A 89 10.97 3.25 27.06
C LEU A 89 11.05 3.48 25.56
N PHE A 90 12.25 3.41 25.01
CA PHE A 90 12.51 3.44 23.58
C PHE A 90 11.67 2.35 22.94
N GLN A 91 10.43 2.69 22.59
CA GLN A 91 9.55 1.78 21.88
C GLN A 91 10.18 1.72 20.50
N THR A 92 11.00 0.70 20.27
CA THR A 92 11.61 0.38 18.97
C THR A 92 10.73 -0.55 18.17
N LYS A 93 9.70 -1.11 18.81
CA LYS A 93 8.78 -2.08 18.23
C LYS A 93 7.73 -1.39 17.36
N CYS A 94 7.48 -1.94 16.17
CA CYS A 94 6.37 -1.48 15.32
C CYS A 94 5.02 -1.90 15.92
N ILE A 95 4.07 -0.98 16.06
CA ILE A 95 2.74 -1.31 16.62
C ILE A 95 1.80 -1.99 15.60
N ILE A 96 2.19 -2.01 14.32
CA ILE A 96 1.37 -2.53 13.22
C ILE A 96 1.75 -3.98 12.93
N CYS A 97 3.03 -4.28 12.71
CA CYS A 97 3.51 -5.65 12.46
C CYS A 97 4.13 -6.33 13.68
N PHE A 98 4.30 -5.63 14.80
CA PHE A 98 4.91 -6.15 16.02
C PHE A 98 6.37 -6.63 15.90
N ASN A 99 7.09 -6.27 14.82
CA ASN A 99 8.53 -6.52 14.73
C ASN A 99 9.32 -5.64 15.71
N ASP A 100 10.39 -6.21 16.26
CA ASP A 100 11.36 -5.55 17.13
C ASP A 100 12.80 -5.94 16.73
N PRO A 101 13.66 -4.98 16.31
CA PRO A 101 13.35 -3.57 16.10
C PRO A 101 12.49 -3.35 14.84
N ALA A 102 11.77 -2.22 14.80
CA ALA A 102 11.10 -1.73 13.61
C ALA A 102 12.12 -1.43 12.51
N ILE A 103 11.80 -1.86 11.28
CA ILE A 103 12.60 -1.62 10.08
C ILE A 103 12.19 -0.27 9.50
N ASP A 104 13.16 0.63 9.31
CA ASP A 104 12.91 2.02 8.88
C ASP A 104 11.87 2.71 9.79
N PRO A 105 12.23 2.95 11.06
CA PRO A 105 11.30 3.41 12.09
C PRO A 105 10.87 4.85 11.84
N VAL A 106 9.55 5.07 11.82
CA VAL A 106 8.93 6.39 11.67
C VAL A 106 8.05 6.76 12.86
N GLY A 107 8.10 8.04 13.23
CA GLY A 107 7.26 8.62 14.29
C GLY A 107 6.28 9.65 13.76
N CYS A 108 5.19 9.86 14.49
CA CYS A 108 4.20 10.88 14.15
C CYS A 108 4.75 12.28 14.45
N LEU A 109 4.61 13.23 13.53
CA LEU A 109 4.98 14.64 13.79
C LEU A 109 4.15 15.29 14.90
N GLN A 110 2.89 14.90 15.04
CA GLN A 110 1.93 15.51 15.98
C GLN A 110 2.15 15.01 17.41
N CYS A 111 2.17 13.69 17.63
CA CYS A 111 2.34 13.13 18.99
C CYS A 111 3.78 12.77 19.36
N LYS A 112 4.73 12.83 18.41
CA LYS A 112 6.16 12.52 18.63
C LYS A 112 6.41 11.12 19.22
N GLN A 113 5.52 10.18 18.93
CA GLN A 113 5.63 8.78 19.34
C GLN A 113 6.00 7.90 18.15
N LEU A 114 6.78 6.84 18.40
CA LEU A 114 7.10 5.86 17.37
C LEU A 114 5.81 5.16 16.94
N ILE A 115 5.50 5.19 15.65
CA ILE A 115 4.43 4.37 15.08
C ILE A 115 4.98 2.99 14.74
N GLY A 116 6.11 2.93 14.01
CA GLY A 116 6.74 1.67 13.61
C GLY A 116 7.37 1.75 12.25
N CYS A 117 7.32 0.67 11.46
CA CYS A 117 7.97 0.62 10.15
C CYS A 117 7.27 1.53 9.14
N ARG A 118 8.03 2.26 8.32
CA ARG A 118 7.50 3.08 7.21
C ARG A 118 6.57 2.29 6.29
N ARG A 119 6.99 1.09 5.88
CA ARG A 119 6.18 0.20 5.02
C ARG A 119 4.81 -0.13 5.62
N CYS A 120 4.78 -0.45 6.91
CA CYS A 120 3.54 -0.78 7.61
C CYS A 120 2.61 0.43 7.70
N LEU A 121 3.16 1.63 7.88
CA LEU A 121 2.38 2.86 7.89
C LEU A 121 1.78 3.19 6.53
N LEU A 122 2.55 3.03 5.45
CA LEU A 122 2.03 3.19 4.09
C LEU A 122 0.92 2.17 3.81
N GLN A 123 1.10 0.92 4.24
CA GLN A 123 0.06 -0.09 4.13
C GLN A 123 -1.20 0.30 4.92
N TRP A 124 -1.05 0.78 6.15
CA TRP A 124 -2.17 1.31 6.95
C TRP A 124 -2.93 2.43 6.21
N ARG A 125 -2.22 3.34 5.55
CA ARG A 125 -2.81 4.47 4.82
C ARG A 125 -3.46 4.07 3.49
N TYR A 126 -2.79 3.23 2.70
CA TYR A 126 -3.15 3.00 1.29
C TYR A 126 -3.71 1.63 0.96
N CYS A 127 -3.67 0.64 1.87
CA CYS A 127 -4.51 -0.55 1.68
C CYS A 127 -5.96 -0.11 1.85
N THR A 128 -6.58 0.34 0.77
CA THR A 128 -7.97 0.02 0.47
C THR A 128 -8.00 -1.46 0.14
N ASP A 129 -9.02 -2.16 0.59
CA ASP A 129 -9.33 -3.57 0.32
C ASP A 129 -9.52 -3.83 -1.19
N ALA A 130 -8.49 -3.62 -1.99
CA ALA A 130 -8.49 -3.72 -3.44
C ALA A 130 -8.25 -5.15 -3.93
N ASP A 131 -7.76 -6.03 -3.05
CA ASP A 131 -7.56 -7.46 -3.33
C ASP A 131 -8.71 -8.36 -2.85
N SER A 132 -9.63 -7.86 -2.03
CA SER A 132 -10.86 -8.60 -1.71
C SER A 132 -11.98 -8.10 -2.61
N VAL A 133 -12.20 -8.82 -3.71
CA VAL A 133 -13.46 -8.79 -4.49
C VAL A 133 -14.69 -8.94 -3.57
N LEU A 134 -14.50 -9.47 -2.36
CA LEU A 134 -15.49 -9.65 -1.30
C LEU A 134 -15.76 -8.41 -0.41
N SER A 135 -14.83 -7.44 -0.26
CA SER A 135 -15.03 -6.29 0.65
C SER A 135 -15.87 -5.16 0.06
N ARG A 136 -16.11 -5.14 -1.25
CA ARG A 136 -16.97 -4.13 -1.90
C ARG A 136 -18.46 -4.28 -1.60
N MET A 137 -18.86 -5.36 -0.93
CA MET A 137 -20.25 -5.62 -0.56
C MET A 137 -20.52 -5.38 0.94
N ASP A 138 -19.54 -4.93 1.73
CA ASP A 138 -19.76 -4.62 3.14
C ASP A 138 -20.09 -3.13 3.33
N PRO A 139 -21.36 -2.76 3.64
CA PRO A 139 -21.75 -1.38 3.90
C PRO A 139 -21.12 -0.77 5.16
N THR A 140 -20.34 -1.53 5.93
CA THR A 140 -19.56 -1.00 7.07
C THR A 140 -18.16 -0.53 6.69
N ALA A 141 -17.69 -0.80 5.46
CA ALA A 141 -16.36 -0.39 4.97
C ALA A 141 -16.18 1.14 4.92
N ASP A 142 -17.27 1.90 4.76
CA ASP A 142 -17.24 3.37 4.70
C ASP A 142 -16.78 3.99 6.03
N MET A 143 -16.98 3.32 7.17
CA MET A 143 -16.54 3.79 8.49
C MET A 143 -15.03 3.56 8.72
N ALA A 144 -14.40 2.66 7.96
CA ALA A 144 -12.97 2.38 8.08
C ALA A 144 -12.10 3.39 7.30
N GLY A 145 -12.66 4.08 6.32
CA GLY A 145 -11.96 5.05 5.46
C GLY A 145 -11.37 6.24 6.24
N ASP A 146 -12.10 6.73 7.24
CA ASP A 146 -11.68 7.91 8.03
C ASP A 146 -10.57 7.58 9.03
N ASN A 147 -10.55 6.35 9.56
CA ASN A 147 -9.55 5.95 10.56
C ASN A 147 -8.17 5.73 9.93
N ARG A 148 -8.10 5.29 8.66
CA ARG A 148 -6.85 5.09 7.91
C ARG A 148 -6.17 6.41 7.57
N ARG A 149 -6.91 7.52 7.61
CA ARG A 149 -6.37 8.87 7.40
C ARG A 149 -5.83 9.53 8.66
N ARG A 150 -5.78 8.80 9.77
CA ARG A 150 -5.37 9.32 11.06
C ARG A 150 -4.21 8.52 11.63
N CYS A 151 -3.44 9.17 12.49
CA CYS A 151 -2.40 8.51 13.25
C CYS A 151 -3.01 7.39 14.11
N PRO A 152 -2.48 6.15 14.08
CA PRO A 152 -3.01 5.04 14.87
C PRO A 152 -2.86 5.24 16.40
N LEU A 153 -1.96 6.14 16.83
CA LEU A 153 -1.72 6.44 18.24
C LEU A 153 -2.56 7.62 18.73
N CYS A 154 -2.42 8.80 18.10
CA CYS A 154 -3.04 10.04 18.56
C CYS A 154 -4.30 10.45 17.78
N ARG A 155 -4.65 9.73 16.73
CA ARG A 155 -5.79 10.02 15.83
C ARG A 155 -5.76 11.39 15.15
N ALA A 156 -4.61 12.07 15.14
CA ALA A 156 -4.41 13.29 14.34
C ALA A 156 -4.60 12.98 12.85
N GLU A 157 -5.30 13.87 12.15
CA GLU A 157 -5.64 13.71 10.74
C GLU A 157 -4.46 14.03 9.83
N TRP A 158 -4.30 13.27 8.76
CA TRP A 158 -3.32 13.52 7.70
C TRP A 158 -4.04 14.02 6.44
N PRO A 159 -3.84 15.29 6.04
CA PRO A 159 -4.56 15.90 4.92
C PRO A 159 -4.23 15.24 3.56
N GLY A 160 -3.04 14.66 3.44
CA GLY A 160 -2.59 13.91 2.28
C GLY A 160 -1.82 12.67 2.70
N ASP A 161 -0.50 12.69 2.55
CA ASP A 161 0.36 11.60 2.98
C ASP A 161 0.60 11.65 4.50
N PRO A 162 1.01 10.53 5.14
CA PRO A 162 1.30 10.52 6.56
C PRO A 162 2.36 11.54 6.94
N GLU A 163 2.02 12.45 7.86
CA GLU A 163 2.93 13.43 8.43
C GLU A 163 3.85 12.75 9.45
N VAL A 164 4.92 12.14 8.96
CA VAL A 164 5.89 11.38 9.76
C VAL A 164 7.32 11.77 9.47
N VAL A 165 8.20 11.53 10.44
CA VAL A 165 9.65 11.72 10.33
C VAL A 165 10.39 10.47 10.78
N ASP A 166 11.65 10.38 10.39
CA ASP A 166 12.51 9.29 10.81
C ASP A 166 12.69 9.34 12.33
N TRP A 167 12.62 8.17 12.98
CA TRP A 167 12.69 8.10 14.44
C TRP A 167 14.02 8.61 14.99
N SER A 168 15.09 8.53 14.19
CA SER A 168 16.39 9.11 14.51
C SER A 168 16.35 10.62 14.72
N ASP A 169 15.43 11.33 14.05
CA ASP A 169 15.34 12.79 14.14
C ASP A 169 14.75 13.26 15.47
N PHE A 170 13.99 12.40 16.15
CA PHE A 170 13.54 12.64 17.52
C PHE A 170 14.61 12.30 18.57
N ALA A 171 15.63 11.52 18.20
CA ALA A 171 16.69 11.09 19.09
C ALA A 171 17.77 12.15 19.34
N VAL A 172 17.53 13.43 19.00
CA VAL A 172 18.45 14.52 19.33
C VAL A 172 18.61 14.57 20.85
N ALA A 173 19.78 14.11 21.29
CA ALA A 173 20.14 14.02 22.68
C ALA A 173 19.97 15.39 23.37
N PRO A 174 19.44 15.43 24.61
CA PRO A 174 19.44 16.63 25.44
C PRO A 174 20.89 16.93 25.86
N GLY A 175 21.69 17.54 24.98
CA GLY A 175 23.12 17.76 25.24
C GLY A 175 23.84 18.75 24.32
N ALA A 176 23.32 19.06 23.13
CA ALA A 176 23.92 20.08 22.25
C ALA A 176 23.48 21.50 22.65
N ARG A 177 23.91 21.96 23.84
CA ARG A 177 24.02 23.40 24.12
C ARG A 177 25.35 23.85 23.55
N THR A 178 25.32 24.53 22.40
CA THR A 178 26.48 25.29 21.93
C THR A 178 26.69 26.48 22.85
N SER A 179 27.83 26.50 23.52
CA SER A 179 28.37 27.65 24.24
C SER A 179 28.72 28.80 23.31
#